data_AF-A0A0J7KZY9-F1
#
_entry.id   AF-A0A0J7KZY9-F1
#
_cell.length_a   1.000
_cell.length_b   1.000
_cell.length_c   1.000
_cell.angle_alpha   90.00
_cell.angle_beta   90.00
_cell.angle_gamma   90.00
#
_symmetry.space_group_name_H-M   'P 1'
#
loop_
_entity.id
_entity.type
_entity.pdbx_description
1 polymer ?
#
loop_
_entity_poly.entity_id
_entity_poly.type
_entity_poly.pdbx_seq_one_letter_code
_entity_poly.pdbx_strand_id
1 'polypeptide(L)'
;MGTDSQLEQNQSMPKVDLLKDAGKLKFTDVVYMKRLEEQNLQRAKRVQGYRKSNNRLAFALALGVIGIYTYTIYSVKQEKFLDDFEEPEKTIEKAA
;
A
#
# COMPACT_ATOMS: atom_id res chain seq x y z
N MET A 1 -23.32 20.99 -23.65
CA MET A 1 -22.83 20.07 -24.70
C MET A 1 -21.31 20.04 -24.62
N GLY A 2 -20.69 18.93 -24.17
CA GLY A 2 -19.22 18.79 -24.26
C GLY A 2 -18.44 18.06 -23.14
N THR A 3 -19.08 17.32 -22.21
CA THR A 3 -18.34 16.62 -21.13
C THR A 3 -18.22 15.11 -21.30
N ASP A 4 -18.95 14.52 -22.24
CA ASP A 4 -19.15 13.06 -22.26
C ASP A 4 -18.12 12.32 -23.16
N SER A 5 -17.31 13.05 -23.92
CA SER A 5 -16.33 12.48 -24.86
C SER A 5 -14.97 12.14 -24.24
N GLN A 6 -14.67 12.62 -23.03
CA GLN A 6 -13.38 12.40 -22.36
C GLN A 6 -13.33 11.07 -21.58
N LEU A 7 -14.49 10.54 -21.16
CA LEU A 7 -14.57 9.31 -20.36
C LEU A 7 -14.52 8.04 -21.20
N GLU A 8 -14.94 8.10 -22.48
CA GLU A 8 -14.89 6.95 -23.40
C GLU A 8 -13.48 6.65 -23.93
N GLN A 9 -12.56 7.62 -23.93
CA GLN A 9 -11.17 7.41 -24.37
C GLN A 9 -10.35 6.51 -23.43
N ASN A 10 -10.91 6.18 -22.25
CA ASN A 10 -10.32 5.26 -21.27
C ASN A 10 -10.78 3.81 -21.47
N GLN A 11 -11.59 3.52 -22.50
CA GLN A 11 -11.83 2.15 -22.93
C GLN A 11 -10.54 1.60 -23.56
N SER A 12 -10.01 0.53 -22.95
CA SER A 12 -8.85 -0.20 -23.46
C SER A 12 -9.00 -0.45 -24.96
N MET A 13 -8.15 0.17 -25.77
CA MET A 13 -8.20 -0.03 -27.22
C MET A 13 -8.13 -1.53 -27.53
N PRO A 14 -8.98 -2.05 -28.42
CA PRO A 14 -8.93 -3.45 -28.83
C PRO A 14 -7.52 -3.77 -29.34
N LYS A 15 -6.97 -4.91 -28.91
CA LYS A 15 -5.65 -5.34 -29.37
C LYS A 15 -5.66 -5.50 -30.89
N VAL A 16 -4.64 -4.95 -31.54
CA VAL A 16 -4.48 -5.06 -32.99
C VAL A 16 -4.08 -6.49 -33.34
N ASP A 17 -4.92 -7.18 -34.13
CA ASP A 17 -4.64 -8.53 -34.64
C ASP A 17 -3.78 -8.43 -35.90
N LEU A 18 -2.45 -8.60 -35.74
CA LEU A 18 -1.48 -8.45 -36.84
C LEU A 18 -1.75 -9.38 -38.05
N LEU A 19 -2.48 -10.49 -37.86
CA LEU A 19 -2.82 -11.43 -38.94
C LEU A 19 -4.03 -10.99 -39.76
N LYS A 20 -4.99 -10.27 -39.15
CA LYS A 20 -6.20 -9.79 -39.83
C LYS A 20 -5.99 -8.42 -40.49
N ASP A 21 -5.13 -7.58 -39.91
CA ASP A 21 -4.87 -6.21 -40.37
C ASP A 21 -3.55 -6.04 -41.15
N ALA A 22 -2.84 -7.13 -41.46
CA ALA A 22 -1.56 -7.12 -42.18
C ALA A 22 -1.59 -6.33 -43.50
N GLY A 23 -2.74 -6.31 -44.20
CA GLY A 23 -2.92 -5.56 -45.45
C GLY A 23 -3.12 -4.06 -45.27
N LYS A 24 -3.40 -3.57 -44.04
CA LYS A 24 -3.64 -2.15 -43.73
C LYS A 24 -2.46 -1.49 -43.01
N LEU A 25 -1.55 -2.28 -42.45
CA LEU A 25 -0.39 -1.79 -41.68
C LEU A 25 0.79 -1.51 -42.61
N LYS A 26 1.26 -0.26 -42.62
CA LYS A 26 2.48 0.11 -43.35
C LYS A 26 3.71 -0.36 -42.54
N PHE A 27 4.79 -0.75 -43.21
CA PHE A 27 6.04 -1.17 -42.53
C PHE A 27 6.54 -0.11 -41.53
N THR A 28 6.36 1.17 -41.87
CA THR A 28 6.66 2.30 -41.00
C THR A 28 5.85 2.26 -39.68
N ASP A 29 4.57 1.91 -39.73
CA ASP A 29 3.69 1.84 -38.55
C ASP A 29 4.14 0.74 -37.58
N VAL A 30 4.64 -0.39 -38.11
CA VAL A 30 5.17 -1.50 -37.31
C VAL A 30 6.41 -1.07 -36.51
N VAL A 31 7.30 -0.28 -37.12
CA VAL A 31 8.50 0.24 -36.43
C VAL A 31 8.11 1.22 -35.32
N TYR A 32 7.15 2.12 -35.58
CA TYR A 32 6.64 3.03 -34.57
C TYR A 32 5.92 2.30 -33.42
N MET A 33 5.13 1.26 -33.73
CA MET A 33 4.50 0.43 -32.70
C MET A 33 5.53 -0.23 -31.79
N LYS A 34 6.59 -0.84 -32.35
CA LYS A 34 7.65 -1.46 -31.54
C LYS A 34 8.34 -0.45 -30.62
N ARG A 35 8.70 0.73 -31.13
CA ARG A 35 9.32 1.78 -30.32
C ARG A 35 8.37 2.27 -29.21
N LEU A 36 7.09 2.40 -29.50
CA LEU A 36 6.09 2.82 -28.51
C LEU A 36 5.90 1.76 -27.42
N GLU A 37 5.87 0.48 -27.79
CA GLU A 37 5.81 -0.64 -26.86
C GLU A 37 7.01 -0.66 -25.92
N GLU A 38 8.22 -0.51 -26.45
CA GLU A 38 9.44 -0.43 -25.66
C GLU A 38 9.40 0.72 -24.64
N GLN A 39 8.94 1.90 -25.06
CA GLN A 39 8.79 3.05 -24.17
C GLN A 39 7.74 2.82 -23.07
N ASN A 40 6.59 2.22 -23.42
CA ASN A 40 5.55 1.91 -22.45
C ASN A 40 6.02 0.85 -21.45
N LEU A 41 6.78 -0.15 -21.90
CA LEU A 41 7.36 -1.17 -21.05
C LEU A 41 8.36 -0.57 -20.05
N GLN A 42 9.21 0.36 -20.49
CA GLN A 42 10.11 1.09 -19.60
C GLN A 42 9.35 1.92 -18.56
N ARG A 43 8.29 2.64 -18.98
CA ARG A 43 7.43 3.42 -18.05
C ARG A 43 6.76 2.50 -17.02
N ALA A 44 6.18 1.40 -17.47
CA ALA A 44 5.55 0.42 -16.58
C ALA A 44 6.53 -0.17 -15.57
N LYS A 45 7.75 -0.52 -16.00
CA LYS A 45 8.82 -1.01 -15.10
C LYS A 45 9.18 0.02 -14.03
N ARG A 46 9.32 1.30 -14.39
CA ARG A 46 9.60 2.38 -13.42
C ARG A 46 8.47 2.49 -12.38
N VAL A 47 7.23 2.54 -12.83
CA VAL A 47 6.05 2.62 -11.94
C VAL A 47 5.98 1.40 -11.01
N GLN A 48 6.21 0.20 -11.51
CA GLN A 48 6.26 -1.01 -10.68
C GLN A 48 7.37 -0.95 -9.64
N GLY A 49 8.55 -0.42 -9.99
CA GLY A 49 9.65 -0.19 -9.06
C GLY A 49 9.24 0.72 -7.90
N TYR A 50 8.63 1.87 -8.21
CA TYR A 50 8.14 2.80 -7.18
C TYR A 50 7.08 2.16 -6.28
N ARG A 51 6.13 1.41 -6.85
CA ARG A 51 5.09 0.73 -6.07
C ARG A 51 5.68 -0.27 -5.08
N LYS A 52 6.66 -1.08 -5.51
CA LYS A 52 7.33 -2.07 -4.62
C LYS A 52 8.09 -1.39 -3.50
N SER A 53 8.81 -0.31 -3.78
CA SER A 53 9.54 0.44 -2.75
C SER A 53 8.61 1.15 -1.78
N ASN A 54 7.52 1.76 -2.27
CA ASN A 54 6.54 2.42 -1.42
C ASN A 54 5.82 1.44 -0.48
N ASN A 55 5.48 0.24 -0.98
CA ASN A 55 4.88 -0.79 -0.13
C ASN A 55 5.82 -1.23 0.99
N ARG A 56 7.12 -1.40 0.70
CA ARG A 56 8.11 -1.74 1.73
C ARG A 56 8.24 -0.65 2.80
N LEU A 57 8.28 0.62 2.38
CA LEU A 57 8.29 1.76 3.31
C LEU A 57 7.03 1.77 4.19
N ALA A 58 5.85 1.56 3.60
CA ALA A 58 4.60 1.51 4.33
C ALA A 58 4.59 0.39 5.39
N PHE A 59 5.07 -0.81 5.05
CA PHE A 59 5.21 -1.90 6.01
C PHE A 59 6.20 -1.56 7.13
N ALA A 60 7.35 -0.97 6.81
CA ALA A 60 8.33 -0.58 7.82
C ALA A 60 7.76 0.45 8.81
N LEU A 61 7.05 1.46 8.30
CA LEU A 61 6.40 2.47 9.15
C LEU A 61 5.27 1.85 10.00
N ALA A 62 4.43 1.00 9.42
CA ALA A 62 3.36 0.33 10.14
C ALA A 62 3.90 -0.56 11.29
N LEU A 63 4.94 -1.35 11.02
CA LEU A 63 5.59 -2.17 12.04
C LEU A 63 6.25 -1.32 13.13
N GLY A 64 6.86 -0.18 12.77
CA GLY A 64 7.42 0.75 13.74
C GLY A 64 6.36 1.29 14.70
N VAL A 65 5.21 1.74 14.18
CA VAL A 65 4.10 2.24 15.01
C VAL A 65 3.53 1.14 15.90
N ILE A 66 3.28 -0.05 15.35
CA ILE A 66 2.77 -1.21 16.11
C ILE A 66 3.77 -1.58 17.22
N GLY A 67 5.07 -1.58 16.92
CA GLY A 67 6.12 -1.92 17.87
C GLY A 67 6.15 -0.97 19.07
N ILE A 68 6.12 0.35 18.82
CA ILE A 68 6.09 1.36 19.90
C ILE A 68 4.83 1.18 20.75
N TYR A 69 3.66 1.09 20.12
CA TYR A 69 2.38 0.99 20.84
C TYR A 69 2.30 -0.29 21.69
N THR A 70 2.74 -1.42 21.13
CA THR A 70 2.77 -2.70 21.84
C THR A 70 3.75 -2.64 23.01
N TYR A 71 4.94 -2.05 22.80
CA TYR A 71 5.91 -1.87 23.87
C TYR A 71 5.36 -0.97 24.98
N THR A 72 4.71 0.15 24.65
CA THR A 72 4.11 1.04 25.65
C THR A 72 3.09 0.31 26.52
N ILE A 73 2.15 -0.43 25.92
CA ILE A 73 1.14 -1.19 26.69
C ILE A 73 1.79 -2.28 27.54
N TYR A 74 2.76 -3.01 26.98
CA TYR A 74 3.46 -4.06 27.70
C TYR A 74 4.26 -3.52 28.90
N SER A 75 4.91 -2.36 28.73
CA SER A 75 5.62 -1.68 29.81
C SER A 75 4.66 -1.18 30.89
N VAL A 76 3.53 -0.56 30.51
CA VAL A 76 2.51 -0.12 31.48
C VAL A 76 1.92 -1.30 32.26
N LYS A 77 1.70 -2.45 31.61
CA LYS A 77 1.18 -3.65 32.28
C LYS A 77 2.15 -4.24 33.33
N GLN A 78 3.46 -4.00 33.17
CA GLN A 78 4.46 -4.45 34.14
C GLN A 78 4.49 -3.57 35.39
N GLU A 79 3.97 -2.34 35.33
CA GLU A 79 3.89 -1.50 36.53
C GLU A 79 2.74 -1.99 37.43
N LYS A 80 3.06 -2.33 38.68
CA LYS A 80 2.12 -2.67 39.76
C LYS A 80 1.42 -1.38 40.25
N PHE A 81 0.74 -0.67 39.36
CA PHE A 81 0.25 0.68 39.64
C PHE A 81 -0.96 0.72 40.59
N LEU A 82 -1.69 -0.39 40.77
CA LEU A 82 -2.98 -0.41 41.48
C LEU A 82 -3.14 -1.54 42.51
N ASP A 83 -2.04 -2.21 42.89
CA ASP A 83 -2.06 -3.38 43.78
C ASP A 83 -1.23 -3.13 45.06
N ASP A 84 -0.91 -1.85 45.32
CA ASP A 84 -0.32 -1.31 46.56
C ASP A 84 -1.37 -0.56 47.41
N PHE A 85 -2.66 -0.74 47.12
CA PHE A 85 -3.78 -0.28 47.96
C PHE A 85 -4.37 -1.42 48.81
N GLU A 86 -3.55 -2.37 49.28
CA GLU A 86 -3.97 -3.23 50.38
C GLU A 86 -4.13 -2.35 51.63
N GLU A 87 -5.38 -1.96 51.91
CA GLU A 87 -5.79 -1.22 53.11
C GLU A 87 -5.24 -1.98 54.33
N PRO A 88 -4.42 -1.36 55.20
CA PRO A 88 -3.80 -2.08 56.30
C PRO A 88 -4.89 -2.72 57.17
N GLU A 89 -4.74 -4.02 57.46
CA GLU A 89 -5.67 -4.75 58.31
C GLU A 89 -5.91 -3.94 59.60
N LYS A 90 -7.17 -3.52 59.80
CA LYS A 90 -7.58 -2.83 61.02
C LYS A 90 -7.45 -3.83 62.17
N THR A 91 -6.31 -3.83 62.85
CA THR A 91 -6.13 -4.56 64.10
C THR A 91 -7.03 -3.93 65.14
N ILE A 92 -8.22 -4.50 65.30
CA ILE A 92 -9.09 -4.18 66.42
C ILE A 92 -8.39 -4.76 67.65
N GLU A 93 -7.68 -3.92 68.40
CA GLU A 93 -7.23 -4.28 69.75
C GLU A 93 -8.47 -4.73 70.53
N LYS A 94 -8.55 -6.03 70.81
CA LYS A 94 -9.51 -6.55 71.77
C LYS A 94 -9.07 -6.07 73.16
N ALA A 95 -9.74 -5.04 73.66
CA ALA A 95 -9.81 -4.79 75.09
C ALA A 95 -10.66 -5.90 75.74
N ALA A 96 -10.00 -6.85 76.41
CA ALA A 96 -10.50 -7.61 77.56
C ALA A 96 -9.39 -8.50 78.13
#